data_AF-A0A4P9WCD7-F1
#
_entry.id   AF-A0A4P9WCD7-F1
#
_cell.length_a   1.000
_cell.length_b   1.000
_cell.length_c   1.000
_cell.angle_alpha   90.00
_cell.angle_beta   90.00
_cell.angle_gamma   90.00
#
_symmetry.space_group_name_H-M   'P 1'
#
loop_
_entity.id
_entity.type
_entity.pdbx_description
1 polymer ?
#
loop_
_entity_poly.entity_id
_entity_poly.type
_entity_poly.pdbx_seq_one_letter_code
_entity_poly.pdbx_strand_id
1 'polypeptide(L)'
;MAQAMNPMNIPLPQLRNFHSQLEEEIDNLANSFAQLKQVQSKYHECQLSLASISEKNKGDYGPVSPVLLILNSPQHLYVPGELSDVEKVLIDVGTGYYIEKVRVVGGWGAWVTGGGP
;
A
#
# COMPACT_ATOMS: atom_id res chain seq x y z
N MET A 1 -1.64 -2.55 32.72
CA MET A 1 -2.59 -3.29 33.58
C MET A 1 -3.92 -2.55 33.51
N ALA A 2 -4.78 -2.91 32.56
CA ALA A 2 -6.12 -2.32 32.47
C ALA A 2 -6.96 -2.95 33.60
N GLN A 3 -7.29 -2.17 34.63
CA GLN A 3 -8.18 -2.62 35.69
C GLN A 3 -9.59 -2.74 35.10
N ALA A 4 -10.12 -3.96 35.04
CA ALA A 4 -11.52 -4.22 34.79
C ALA A 4 -12.34 -3.70 35.98
N MET A 5 -12.70 -2.42 35.94
CA MET A 5 -13.55 -1.78 36.95
C MET A 5 -15.02 -2.06 36.65
N ASN A 6 -15.75 -2.56 37.64
CA ASN A 6 -17.18 -2.83 37.53
C ASN A 6 -17.97 -1.52 37.34
N PRO A 7 -18.82 -1.39 36.31
CA PRO A 7 -19.52 -0.14 35.98
C PRO A 7 -20.55 0.31 37.03
N MET A 8 -20.93 -0.57 37.97
CA MET A 8 -21.94 -0.28 39.00
C MET A 8 -21.40 0.46 40.23
N ASN A 9 -20.08 0.70 40.33
CA ASN A 9 -19.47 1.26 41.55
C ASN A 9 -18.55 2.47 41.27
N ILE A 10 -18.71 3.15 40.14
CA ILE A 10 -17.85 4.25 39.70
C ILE A 10 -18.47 5.59 40.14
N PRO A 11 -17.83 6.37 41.04
CA PRO A 11 -18.28 7.72 41.37
C PRO A 11 -18.26 8.66 40.16
N LEU A 12 -19.24 9.57 40.06
CA LEU A 12 -19.50 10.45 38.90
C LEU A 12 -18.25 11.09 38.25
N PRO A 13 -17.27 11.62 39.01
CA PRO A 13 -16.06 12.22 38.44
C PRO A 13 -15.17 11.23 37.68
N GLN A 14 -15.10 9.97 38.15
CA GLN A 14 -14.32 8.92 37.49
C GLN A 14 -15.00 8.44 36.20
N LEU A 15 -16.34 8.44 36.16
CA LEU A 15 -17.10 8.09 34.97
C LEU A 15 -16.87 9.09 33.82
N ARG A 16 -16.72 10.39 34.15
CA ARG A 16 -16.36 11.43 33.17
C ARG A 16 -14.96 11.22 32.60
N ASN A 17 -13.99 10.90 33.45
CA ASN A 17 -12.62 10.60 32.98
C ASN A 17 -12.60 9.36 32.09
N PHE A 18 -13.38 8.32 32.42
CA PHE A 18 -13.50 7.12 31.60
C PHE A 18 -14.19 7.40 30.25
N HIS A 19 -15.21 8.26 30.23
CA HIS A 19 -15.83 8.72 28.99
C HIS A 19 -14.81 9.41 28.07
N SER A 20 -14.03 10.35 28.60
CA SER A 20 -13.00 11.04 27.81
C SER A 20 -11.91 10.09 27.29
N GLN A 21 -11.53 9.07 28.07
CA GLN A 21 -10.59 8.03 27.60
C GLN A 21 -11.17 7.22 26.44
N LEU A 22 -12.45 6.85 26.52
CA LEU A 22 -13.12 6.13 25.43
C LEU A 22 -13.25 7.00 24.16
N GLU A 23 -13.52 8.30 24.30
CA GLU A 23 -13.51 9.23 23.17
C GLU A 23 -12.13 9.30 22.51
N GLU A 24 -11.05 9.39 23.29
CA GLU A 24 -9.68 9.39 22.78
C GLU A 24 -9.32 8.06 22.09
N GLU A 25 -9.74 6.92 22.63
CA GLU A 25 -9.55 5.62 21.99
C GLU A 25 -10.30 5.51 20.66
N ILE A 26 -11.54 6.03 20.59
CA ILE A 26 -12.32 6.05 19.36
C ILE A 26 -11.62 6.91 18.30
N ASP A 27 -11.14 8.09 18.67
CA ASP A 27 -10.42 8.98 17.74
C ASP A 27 -9.13 8.34 17.24
N ASN A 28 -8.36 7.71 18.13
CA ASN A 28 -7.14 6.97 17.77
C ASN A 28 -7.43 5.82 16.79
N LEU A 29 -8.52 5.09 17.02
CA LEU A 29 -8.93 3.98 16.15
C LEU A 29 -9.42 4.49 14.78
N ALA A 30 -10.20 5.58 14.77
CA ALA A 30 -10.68 6.22 13.55
C ALA A 30 -9.51 6.75 12.69
N ASN A 31 -8.52 7.38 13.32
CA ASN A 31 -7.31 7.86 12.65
C ASN A 31 -6.50 6.69 12.06
N SER A 32 -6.30 5.62 12.83
CA SER A 32 -5.59 4.42 12.36
C SER A 32 -6.32 3.78 11.16
N PHE A 33 -7.65 3.71 11.22
CA PHE A 33 -8.45 3.20 10.12
C PHE A 33 -8.33 4.05 8.85
N ALA A 34 -8.37 5.38 8.98
CA ALA A 34 -8.20 6.30 7.87
C ALA A 34 -6.83 6.13 7.19
N GLN A 35 -5.76 5.98 7.98
CA GLN A 35 -4.42 5.73 7.45
C GLN A 35 -4.33 4.39 6.70
N LEU A 36 -4.89 3.32 7.26
CA LEU A 36 -4.94 2.01 6.59
C LEU A 36 -5.74 2.07 5.29
N LYS A 37 -6.83 2.86 5.25
CA LYS A 37 -7.60 3.09 4.02
C LYS A 37 -6.80 3.83 2.94
N GLN A 38 -6.01 4.83 3.33
CA GLN A 38 -5.12 5.50 2.39
C GLN A 38 -4.06 4.54 1.84
N VAL A 39 -3.47 3.70 2.69
CA VAL A 39 -2.52 2.67 2.27
C VAL A 39 -3.17 1.65 1.33
N GLN A 40 -4.41 1.22 1.61
CA GLN A 40 -5.18 0.36 0.71
C GLN A 40 -5.35 1.00 -0.68
N SER A 41 -5.69 2.30 -0.75
CA SER A 41 -5.81 3.03 -2.02
C SER A 41 -4.49 3.04 -2.79
N LYS A 42 -3.37 3.32 -2.11
CA LYS A 42 -2.04 3.32 -2.73
C LYS A 42 -1.67 1.95 -3.31
N TYR A 43 -1.94 0.86 -2.58
CA TYR A 43 -1.71 -0.49 -3.12
C TYR A 43 -2.59 -0.80 -4.32
N HIS A 44 -3.84 -0.34 -4.30
CA HIS A 44 -4.74 -0.49 -5.44
C HIS A 44 -4.26 0.30 -6.67
N GLU A 45 -3.80 1.54 -6.47
CA GLU A 45 -3.19 2.36 -7.53
C GLU A 45 -1.93 1.68 -8.10
N CYS A 46 -1.04 1.17 -7.24
CA CYS A 46 0.13 0.40 -7.68
C CYS A 46 -0.28 -0.83 -8.52
N GLN A 47 -1.34 -1.52 -8.13
CA GLN A 47 -1.87 -2.66 -8.89
C GLN A 47 -2.36 -2.24 -10.29
N LEU A 48 -3.06 -1.10 -10.40
CA LEU A 48 -3.50 -0.56 -11.69
C LEU A 48 -2.31 -0.11 -12.55
N SER A 49 -1.29 0.51 -11.95
CA SER A 49 -0.04 0.87 -12.64
C SER A 49 0.72 -0.37 -13.14
N LEU A 50 0.74 -1.45 -12.37
CA LEU A 50 1.32 -2.71 -12.84
C LEU A 50 0.53 -3.33 -14.00
N ALA A 51 -0.79 -3.15 -14.01
CA ALA A 51 -1.64 -3.62 -15.13
C ALA A 51 -1.43 -2.82 -16.42
N SER A 52 -1.10 -1.53 -16.33
CA SER A 52 -0.81 -0.69 -17.51
C SER A 52 0.56 -0.94 -18.13
N ILE A 53 1.48 -1.58 -17.40
CA ILE A 53 2.75 -2.05 -17.96
C ILE A 53 2.46 -3.22 -18.89
N SER A 54 2.84 -3.11 -20.16
CA SER A 54 2.70 -4.18 -21.17
C SER A 54 3.97 -4.32 -22.00
N GLU A 55 4.07 -5.36 -22.83
CA GLU A 55 5.20 -5.55 -23.75
C GLU A 55 5.43 -4.36 -24.69
N LYS A 56 4.43 -3.51 -24.90
CA LYS A 56 4.56 -2.26 -25.67
C LYS A 56 5.50 -1.23 -25.02
N ASN A 57 5.84 -1.42 -23.75
CA ASN A 57 6.76 -0.57 -23.00
C ASN A 57 8.19 -1.15 -22.97
N LYS A 58 8.41 -2.38 -23.49
CA LYS A 58 9.76 -2.93 -23.69
C LYS A 58 10.40 -2.21 -24.87
N GLY A 59 11.58 -1.65 -24.63
CA GLY A 59 12.39 -1.00 -25.66
C GLY A 59 13.05 -2.02 -26.57
N ASP A 60 12.39 -2.40 -27.66
CA ASP A 60 12.99 -3.14 -28.77
C ASP A 60 12.24 -2.80 -30.08
N TYR A 61 12.61 -1.68 -30.71
CA TYR A 61 12.30 -1.34 -32.13
C TYR A 61 10.82 -1.26 -32.59
N GLY A 62 9.91 -0.70 -31.79
CA GLY A 62 8.54 -0.33 -32.22
C GLY A 62 8.18 1.12 -31.90
N PRO A 63 6.98 1.64 -32.23
CA PRO A 63 6.55 2.98 -31.79
C PRO A 63 6.41 2.98 -30.26
N VAL A 64 7.50 3.34 -29.58
CA VAL A 64 7.66 3.26 -28.14
C VAL A 64 6.80 4.35 -27.48
N SER A 65 5.94 3.94 -26.53
CA SER A 65 5.31 4.89 -25.62
C SER A 65 6.28 5.13 -24.45
N PRO A 66 6.97 6.28 -24.38
CA PRO A 66 7.96 6.52 -23.34
C PRO A 66 7.31 6.50 -21.97
N VAL A 67 7.87 5.75 -21.02
CA VAL A 67 7.48 5.82 -19.62
C VAL A 67 8.11 7.07 -19.04
N LEU A 68 7.28 7.99 -18.53
CA LEU A 68 7.74 9.21 -17.90
C LEU A 68 8.03 8.95 -16.42
N LEU A 69 9.31 8.94 -16.06
CA LEU A 69 9.74 8.81 -14.66
C LEU A 69 9.83 10.18 -13.99
N ILE A 70 9.31 10.27 -12.76
CA ILE A 70 9.47 11.46 -11.91
C ILE A 70 10.77 11.30 -11.14
N LEU A 71 11.74 12.18 -11.40
CA LEU A 71 13.03 12.12 -10.71
C LEU A 71 12.99 12.85 -9.35
N ASN A 72 12.34 14.02 -9.27
CA ASN A 72 12.37 14.86 -8.06
C ASN A 72 11.03 15.58 -7.82
N SER A 73 10.62 15.70 -6.55
CA SER A 73 9.32 16.24 -6.13
C SER A 73 9.10 17.77 -6.13
N PRO A 74 10.11 18.67 -6.22
CA PRO A 74 9.83 20.12 -6.20
C PRO A 74 9.73 20.78 -7.60
N GLN A 75 10.22 20.14 -8.66
CA GLN A 75 10.05 20.56 -10.05
C GLN A 75 9.88 19.30 -10.88
N HIS A 76 8.67 19.09 -11.40
CA HIS A 76 8.27 17.92 -12.17
C HIS A 76 9.11 17.77 -13.45
N LEU A 77 10.30 17.20 -13.31
CA LEU A 77 11.16 16.81 -14.42
C LEU A 77 10.80 15.38 -14.80
N TYR A 78 10.22 15.25 -15.99
CA TYR A 78 9.90 13.95 -16.58
C TYR A 78 10.99 13.60 -17.59
N VAL A 79 11.66 12.48 -17.34
CA VAL A 79 12.64 11.95 -18.30
C VAL A 79 11.98 10.81 -19.07
N PRO A 80 11.98 10.84 -20.42
CA PRO A 80 11.53 9.70 -21.20
C PRO A 80 12.51 8.55 -21.00
N GLY A 81 11.99 7.38 -20.65
CA GLY A 81 12.76 6.15 -20.51
C GLY A 81 12.00 4.96 -21.08
N GLU A 82 12.76 3.92 -21.39
CA GLU A 82 12.25 2.62 -21.83
C GLU A 82 12.41 1.61 -20.68
N LEU A 83 11.50 0.65 -20.58
CA LEU A 83 11.63 -0.43 -19.60
C LEU A 83 12.46 -1.56 -20.21
N SER A 84 13.57 -1.91 -19.56
CA SER A 84 14.44 -3.03 -19.98
C SER A 84 13.82 -4.39 -19.67
N ASP A 85 13.06 -4.49 -18.58
CA ASP A 85 12.34 -5.70 -18.18
C ASP A 85 10.94 -5.32 -17.66
N VAL A 86 9.89 -5.92 -18.22
CA VAL A 86 8.49 -5.70 -17.77
C VAL A 86 7.92 -6.89 -17.00
N GLU A 87 8.68 -7.97 -16.89
CA GLU A 87 8.28 -9.20 -16.21
C GLU A 87 8.72 -9.20 -14.75
N LYS A 88 9.82 -8.53 -14.42
CA LYS A 88 10.32 -8.45 -13.04
C LYS A 88 9.88 -7.16 -12.37
N VAL A 89 9.43 -7.30 -11.13
CA VAL A 89 9.02 -6.18 -10.27
C VAL A 89 9.71 -6.27 -8.92
N LEU A 90 10.11 -5.12 -8.39
CA LEU A 90 10.69 -5.02 -7.06
C LEU A 90 9.58 -4.69 -6.05
N ILE A 91 9.48 -5.49 -4.99
CA ILE A 91 8.50 -5.30 -3.92
C ILE A 91 9.25 -4.87 -2.66
N ASP A 92 8.91 -3.70 -2.14
CA ASP A 92 9.37 -3.22 -0.83
C ASP A 92 8.58 -3.95 0.27
N VAL A 93 9.30 -4.64 1.17
CA VAL A 93 8.70 -5.33 2.34
C VAL A 93 8.92 -4.57 3.64
N GLY A 94 9.59 -3.41 3.59
CA GLY A 94 9.95 -2.59 4.74
C GLY A 94 11.33 -2.90 5.31
N THR A 95 11.78 -2.07 6.27
CA THR A 95 13.09 -2.18 6.95
C THR A 95 14.32 -2.15 6.01
N GLY A 96 14.16 -1.66 4.78
CA GLY A 96 15.21 -1.58 3.77
C GLY A 96 15.41 -2.85 2.95
N TYR A 97 14.50 -3.81 3.04
CA TYR A 97 14.54 -5.04 2.24
C TYR A 97 13.62 -4.95 1.03
N TYR A 98 14.12 -5.46 -0.10
CA TYR A 98 13.40 -5.52 -1.36
C TYR A 98 13.46 -6.93 -1.92
N ILE A 99 12.33 -7.42 -2.44
CA ILE A 99 12.21 -8.74 -3.04
C ILE A 99 11.93 -8.56 -4.54
N GLU A 100 12.76 -9.18 -5.38
CA GLU A 100 12.45 -9.30 -6.81
C GLU A 100 11.43 -10.43 -7.01
N LYS A 101 10.33 -10.12 -7.69
CA LYS A 101 9.30 -11.10 -8.06
C LYS A 101 9.01 -11.04 -9.55
N VAL A 102 8.71 -12.21 -10.12
CA VAL A 102 8.15 -12.31 -11.47
C VAL A 102 6.67 -11.97 -11.40
N ARG A 103 6.25 -11.09 -12.30
CA ARG A 103 4.88 -10.69 -12.49
C ARG A 103 4.11 -11.87 -13.07
N VAL A 104 3.21 -12.43 -12.26
CA VAL A 104 2.29 -13.47 -12.72
C VAL A 104 1.12 -12.79 -13.43
N VAL A 105 1.05 -12.93 -14.76
CA VAL A 105 -0.10 -12.50 -15.57
C VAL A 105 -1.21 -13.55 -15.42
N GLY A 106 -1.79 -13.58 -14.24
CA GLY A 106 -2.85 -14.49 -13.84
C GLY A 106 -3.30 -14.04 -12.47
N GLY A 107 -4.56 -13.64 -12.34
CA GLY A 107 -5.10 -13.10 -11.09
C GLY A 107 -4.83 -14.03 -9.90
N TRP A 108 -5.11 -13.53 -8.69
CA TRP A 108 -4.87 -14.17 -7.39
C TRP A 108 -5.04 -15.70 -7.33
N GLY A 109 -5.94 -16.29 -8.14
CA GLY A 109 -6.08 -17.73 -8.33
C GLY A 109 -4.80 -18.50 -8.70
N ALA A 110 -3.88 -17.91 -9.48
CA ALA A 110 -2.64 -18.58 -9.88
C ALA A 110 -1.67 -18.83 -8.70
N TRP A 111 -1.72 -17.99 -7.66
CA TRP A 111 -0.91 -18.15 -6.44
C TRP A 111 -1.51 -19.16 -5.47
N VAL A 112 -2.82 -19.39 -5.52
CA VAL A 112 -3.54 -20.27 -4.59
C VAL A 112 -3.59 -21.72 -5.10
N THR A 113 -3.54 -21.93 -6.42
CA THR A 113 -3.58 -23.28 -7.00
C THR A 113 -2.23 -24.03 -7.00
N GLY A 114 -1.20 -23.49 -6.35
CA GLY A 114 0.06 -24.22 -6.14
C GLY A 114 0.85 -24.52 -7.41
N GLY A 115 0.54 -23.84 -8.52
CA GLY A 115 1.30 -23.93 -9.76
C GLY A 115 2.49 -22.98 -9.77
N GLY A 116 3.52 -23.27 -8.96
CA GLY A 116 4.88 -22.88 -9.33
C GLY A 116 5.36 -23.74 -10.51
N PRO A 117 6.41 -23.33 -11.25
CA PRO A 117 6.86 -24.01 -12.46
C PRO A 117 7.12 -25.50 -12.28
#